data_AF-A0A1B6KTY6-F1
#
_entry.id   AF-A0A1B6KTY6-F1
#
_cell.length_a   1.000
_cell.length_b   1.000
_cell.length_c   1.000
_cell.angle_alpha   90.00
_cell.angle_beta   90.00
_cell.angle_gamma   90.00
#
_symmetry.space_group_name_H-M   'P 1'
#
loop_
_entity.id
_entity.type
_entity.pdbx_description
1 polymer ?
#
loop_
_entity_poly.entity_id
_entity_poly.type
_entity_poly.pdbx_seq_one_letter_code
_entity_poly.pdbx_strand_id
1 'polypeptide(L)'
;LFDGPVDAVWIENMNSVMDDNKVLTLINSERITMPPQVSLLFEVEDLAVASPATVSRCGMVYNDYKDFGWEPYVSSWLNSFTNKTYVTTMRKNFDMYVGPMLEFVRLQCDQVVVVPELSAVAALCKLLTILTTEANGFVSDPPDINQYEYYARLWFLFCMIWSLCAGVNEAGRRKVDTYIREMEGVFPLKDTVYEYFVDVKSQNFVSWEVELSSSWRYDPELPFFKIVVPTVDSVRYEYFTSKLLAASHPVLLVGVVGTGKTSTAHSVLQGLDDT
;
A
#
# COMPACT_ATOMS: atom_id res chain seq x y z
N LEU A 1 -12.75 -19.04 14.91
CA LEU A 1 -11.59 -18.21 14.56
C LEU A 1 -11.78 -16.87 15.26
N PHE A 2 -10.79 -16.44 16.01
CA PHE A 2 -10.71 -15.14 16.67
C PHE A 2 -9.50 -14.43 16.07
N ASP A 3 -9.73 -13.36 15.31
CA ASP A 3 -8.69 -12.57 14.66
C ASP A 3 -8.60 -11.20 15.36
N GLY A 4 -7.42 -10.87 15.88
CA GLY A 4 -7.15 -9.62 16.56
C GLY A 4 -6.13 -9.74 17.68
N PRO A 5 -5.72 -8.61 18.28
CA PRO A 5 -4.75 -8.61 19.36
C PRO A 5 -5.29 -9.33 20.61
N VAL A 6 -4.41 -10.08 21.28
CA VAL A 6 -4.70 -10.61 22.60
C VAL A 6 -4.66 -9.48 23.61
N ASP A 7 -5.58 -9.49 24.57
CA ASP A 7 -5.55 -8.60 25.73
C ASP A 7 -5.79 -9.42 27.00
N ALA A 8 -5.08 -9.07 28.07
CA ALA A 8 -5.14 -9.78 29.35
C ALA A 8 -6.56 -9.87 29.92
N VAL A 9 -7.39 -8.84 29.72
CA VAL A 9 -8.73 -8.75 30.31
C VAL A 9 -9.68 -9.83 29.78
N TRP A 10 -9.66 -10.10 28.47
CA TRP A 10 -10.58 -11.07 27.90
C TRP A 10 -9.99 -12.48 27.84
N ILE A 11 -8.68 -12.62 27.65
CA ILE A 11 -8.05 -13.94 27.55
C ILE A 11 -8.09 -14.70 28.88
N GLU A 12 -8.06 -13.98 30.01
CA GLU A 12 -8.17 -14.61 31.33
C GLU A 12 -9.54 -15.26 31.56
N ASN A 13 -10.61 -14.68 31.02
CA ASN A 13 -11.95 -15.27 31.07
C ASN A 13 -12.07 -16.53 30.21
N MET A 14 -11.13 -16.75 29.27
CA MET A 14 -11.06 -17.94 28.43
C MET A 14 -10.25 -19.08 29.05
N ASN A 15 -9.63 -18.86 30.21
CA ASN A 15 -8.72 -19.83 30.82
C ASN A 15 -9.34 -21.22 31.06
N SER A 16 -10.60 -21.29 31.49
CA SER A 16 -11.31 -22.54 31.77
C SER A 16 -11.81 -23.27 30.53
N VAL A 17 -11.92 -22.58 29.38
CA VAL A 17 -12.25 -23.23 28.11
C VAL A 17 -11.01 -23.72 27.38
N MET A 18 -9.85 -23.09 27.64
CA MET A 18 -8.55 -23.46 27.07
C MET A 18 -7.83 -24.55 27.86
N ASP A 19 -8.19 -24.79 29.12
CA ASP A 19 -7.64 -25.89 29.92
C ASP A 19 -8.32 -27.25 29.61
N ASP A 20 -7.87 -28.30 30.30
CA ASP A 20 -8.40 -29.66 30.11
C ASP A 20 -9.90 -29.80 30.44
N ASN A 21 -10.48 -28.84 31.19
CA ASN A 21 -11.89 -28.87 31.53
C ASN A 21 -12.77 -28.57 30.31
N LYS A 22 -12.27 -27.75 29.36
CA LYS A 22 -13.02 -27.34 28.16
C LYS A 22 -14.40 -26.76 28.49
N VAL A 23 -14.50 -25.98 29.56
CA VAL A 23 -15.75 -25.36 30.02
C VAL A 23 -15.66 -23.85 29.97
N LEU A 24 -16.52 -23.23 29.16
CA LEU A 24 -16.74 -21.79 29.19
C LEU A 24 -17.67 -21.43 30.34
N THR A 25 -17.20 -20.59 31.25
CA THR A 25 -18.03 -20.06 32.34
C THR A 25 -18.43 -18.62 32.01
N LEU A 26 -19.74 -18.38 31.90
CA LEU A 26 -20.28 -17.05 31.61
C LEU A 26 -20.46 -16.24 32.91
N ILE A 27 -20.64 -14.92 32.77
CA ILE A 27 -20.83 -13.99 33.91
C ILE A 27 -22.06 -14.35 34.75
N ASN A 28 -23.09 -14.92 34.13
CA ASN A 28 -24.29 -15.43 34.81
C ASN A 28 -24.06 -16.79 35.52
N SER A 29 -22.81 -17.28 35.60
CA SER A 29 -22.40 -18.59 36.14
C SER A 29 -22.89 -19.81 35.35
N GLU A 30 -23.43 -19.61 34.14
CA GLU A 30 -23.74 -20.72 33.24
C GLU A 30 -22.44 -21.37 32.73
N ARG A 31 -22.45 -22.69 32.64
CA ARG A 31 -21.30 -23.50 32.24
C ARG A 31 -21.62 -24.20 30.92
N ILE A 32 -20.84 -23.87 29.89
CA ILE A 32 -20.99 -24.45 28.56
C ILE A 32 -19.76 -25.31 28.29
N THR A 33 -19.96 -26.62 28.19
CA THR A 33 -18.89 -27.56 27.83
C THR A 33 -18.69 -27.56 26.32
N MET A 34 -17.44 -27.40 25.88
CA MET A 34 -17.09 -27.44 24.46
C MET A 34 -17.11 -28.88 23.94
N PRO A 35 -17.92 -29.18 22.91
CA PRO A 35 -17.94 -30.52 22.33
C PRO A 35 -16.63 -30.82 21.58
N PRO A 36 -16.22 -32.10 21.43
CA PRO A 36 -14.96 -32.48 20.79
C PRO A 36 -14.78 -31.98 19.35
N GLN A 37 -15.87 -31.66 18.67
CA GLN A 37 -15.88 -31.16 17.29
C GLN A 37 -15.54 -29.67 17.18
N VAL A 38 -15.48 -28.94 18.29
CA VAL A 38 -15.21 -27.50 18.30
C VAL A 38 -13.76 -27.23 18.66
N SER A 39 -13.09 -26.47 17.80
CA SER A 39 -11.74 -25.99 18.01
C SER A 39 -11.72 -24.47 18.09
N LEU A 40 -10.90 -23.93 18.99
CA LEU A 40 -10.61 -22.51 19.07
C LEU A 40 -9.31 -22.24 18.30
N LEU A 41 -9.35 -21.27 17.40
CA LEU A 41 -8.19 -20.81 16.65
C LEU A 41 -8.10 -19.30 16.85
N PHE A 42 -6.93 -18.84 17.28
CA PHE A 42 -6.61 -17.44 17.50
C PHE A 42 -5.56 -17.01 16.49
N GLU A 43 -5.85 -15.97 15.72
CA GLU A 43 -4.92 -15.28 14.84
C GLU A 43 -4.56 -13.95 15.52
N VAL A 44 -3.29 -13.84 15.92
CA VAL A 44 -2.80 -12.77 16.80
C VAL A 44 -1.46 -12.29 16.26
N GLU A 45 -1.22 -10.98 16.28
CA GLU A 45 0.05 -10.41 15.82
C GLU A 45 1.19 -10.71 16.80
N ASP A 46 0.95 -10.49 18.08
CA ASP A 46 1.89 -10.79 19.16
C ASP A 46 1.19 -11.28 20.44
N LEU A 47 2.00 -11.76 21.38
CA LEU A 47 1.57 -12.25 22.69
C LEU A 47 2.17 -11.40 23.83
N ALA A 48 2.54 -10.15 23.56
CA ALA A 48 3.26 -9.30 24.51
C ALA A 48 2.49 -9.08 25.83
N VAL A 49 1.17 -9.18 25.79
CA VAL A 49 0.26 -9.01 26.94
C VAL A 49 -0.35 -10.31 27.46
N ALA A 50 0.08 -11.47 26.92
CA ALA A 50 -0.37 -12.78 27.38
C ALA A 50 0.62 -13.38 28.38
N SER A 51 0.13 -13.93 29.49
CA SER A 51 0.99 -14.61 30.46
C SER A 51 1.48 -15.97 29.90
N PRO A 52 2.71 -16.42 30.22
CA PRO A 52 3.19 -17.74 29.81
C PRO A 52 2.26 -18.89 30.24
N ALA A 53 1.56 -18.74 31.37
CA ALA A 53 0.61 -19.74 31.88
C ALA A 53 -0.68 -19.81 31.04
N THR A 54 -1.08 -18.70 30.42
CA THR A 54 -2.20 -18.65 29.47
C THR A 54 -1.81 -19.32 28.16
N VAL A 55 -0.63 -18.99 27.63
CA VAL A 55 -0.13 -19.50 26.35
C VAL A 55 0.20 -20.99 26.42
N SER A 56 0.63 -21.51 27.58
CA SER A 56 0.99 -22.93 27.74
C SER A 56 -0.18 -23.91 27.56
N ARG A 57 -1.41 -23.42 27.50
CA ARG A 57 -2.63 -24.21 27.28
C ARG A 57 -3.00 -24.34 25.81
N CYS A 58 -2.32 -23.60 24.93
CA CYS A 58 -2.57 -23.56 23.51
C CYS A 58 -1.43 -24.21 22.72
N GLY A 59 -1.77 -24.83 21.59
CA GLY A 59 -0.78 -25.20 20.58
C GLY A 59 -0.34 -23.93 19.84
N MET A 60 0.96 -23.65 19.84
CA MET A 60 1.51 -22.47 19.17
C MET A 60 2.03 -22.83 17.77
N VAL A 61 1.53 -22.11 16.76
CA VAL A 61 2.04 -22.15 15.40
C VAL A 61 2.60 -20.76 15.09
N TYR A 62 3.92 -20.67 14.96
CA TYR A 62 4.58 -19.42 14.59
C TYR A 62 4.64 -19.32 13.07
N ASN A 63 4.21 -18.17 12.54
CA ASN A 63 4.20 -17.87 11.12
C ASN A 63 4.76 -16.46 10.91
N ASP A 64 5.97 -16.35 10.35
CA ASP A 64 6.55 -15.05 9.98
C ASP A 64 6.47 -14.87 8.46
N TYR A 65 5.94 -13.74 8.01
CA TYR A 65 5.89 -13.42 6.58
C TYR A 65 7.29 -13.30 5.96
N LYS A 66 8.32 -13.02 6.77
CA LYS A 66 9.71 -12.95 6.30
C LYS A 66 10.24 -14.28 5.79
N ASP A 67 9.71 -15.40 6.28
CA ASP A 67 10.12 -16.73 5.84
C ASP A 67 9.64 -17.02 4.41
N PHE A 68 8.50 -16.43 4.02
CA PHE A 68 7.92 -16.55 2.68
C PHE A 68 8.38 -15.44 1.72
N GLY A 69 8.74 -14.28 2.27
CA GLY A 69 9.03 -13.08 1.48
C GLY A 69 7.81 -12.56 0.71
N TRP A 70 8.06 -11.69 -0.24
CA TRP A 70 7.01 -11.06 -1.06
C TRP A 70 6.64 -11.87 -2.31
N GLU A 71 7.50 -12.79 -2.77
CA GLU A 71 7.35 -13.50 -4.04
C GLU A 71 6.06 -14.34 -4.14
N PRO A 72 5.63 -15.10 -3.12
CA PRO A 72 4.41 -15.90 -3.22
C PRO A 72 3.16 -15.05 -3.40
N TYR A 73 3.11 -13.89 -2.72
CA TYR A 73 2.02 -12.93 -2.87
C TYR A 73 1.92 -12.41 -4.30
N VAL A 74 3.05 -11.96 -4.86
CA VAL A 74 3.05 -11.42 -6.23
C VAL A 74 2.81 -12.53 -7.26
N SER A 75 3.29 -13.75 -7.03
CA SER A 75 3.02 -14.89 -7.90
C SER A 75 1.52 -15.21 -7.93
N SER A 76 0.86 -15.21 -6.77
CA SER A 76 -0.59 -15.38 -6.68
C SER A 76 -1.35 -14.25 -7.39
N TRP A 77 -0.93 -13.00 -7.20
CA TRP A 77 -1.50 -11.84 -7.88
C TRP A 77 -1.33 -11.92 -9.40
N LEU A 78 -0.15 -12.25 -9.91
CA LEU A 78 0.11 -12.42 -11.35
C LEU A 78 -0.72 -13.54 -11.97
N ASN A 79 -0.95 -14.63 -11.24
CA ASN A 79 -1.79 -15.74 -11.69
C ASN A 79 -3.28 -15.35 -11.86
N SER A 80 -3.71 -14.21 -11.31
CA SER A 80 -5.06 -13.68 -11.54
C SER A 80 -5.25 -13.05 -12.93
N PHE A 81 -4.16 -12.75 -13.66
CA PHE A 81 -4.22 -12.14 -14.97
C PHE A 81 -4.17 -13.18 -16.10
N THR A 82 -5.01 -12.99 -17.12
CA THR A 82 -5.08 -13.86 -18.30
C THR A 82 -4.06 -13.48 -19.38
N ASN A 83 -3.65 -12.21 -19.43
CA ASN A 83 -2.69 -11.70 -20.41
C ASN A 83 -1.27 -12.18 -20.07
N LYS A 84 -0.77 -13.16 -20.84
CA LYS A 84 0.56 -13.74 -20.66
C LYS A 84 1.70 -12.74 -20.90
N THR A 85 1.54 -11.81 -21.84
CA THR A 85 2.53 -10.76 -22.13
C THR A 85 2.68 -9.87 -20.91
N TYR A 86 1.55 -9.39 -20.35
CA TYR A 86 1.55 -8.61 -19.11
C TYR A 86 2.22 -9.35 -17.96
N VAL A 87 1.84 -10.61 -17.73
CA VAL A 87 2.38 -11.42 -16.64
C VAL A 87 3.90 -11.59 -16.76
N THR A 88 4.39 -11.87 -17.97
CA THR A 88 5.82 -12.07 -18.23
C THR A 88 6.61 -10.77 -18.05
N THR A 89 6.12 -9.67 -18.61
CA THR A 89 6.75 -8.35 -18.49
C THR A 89 6.76 -7.86 -17.04
N MET A 90 5.65 -7.99 -16.32
CA MET A 90 5.57 -7.58 -14.92
C MET A 90 6.46 -8.45 -14.05
N ARG A 91 6.49 -9.78 -14.24
CA ARG A 91 7.40 -10.66 -13.49
C ARG A 91 8.85 -10.19 -13.61
N LYS A 92 9.31 -9.91 -14.84
CA LYS A 92 10.65 -9.40 -15.10
C LYS A 92 10.94 -8.10 -14.33
N ASN A 93 9.98 -7.17 -14.28
CA ASN A 93 10.13 -5.92 -13.52
C ASN A 93 10.15 -6.17 -11.99
N PHE A 94 9.30 -7.05 -11.48
CA PHE A 94 9.31 -7.43 -10.06
C PHE A 94 10.67 -8.00 -9.65
N ASP A 95 11.18 -8.97 -10.41
CA ASP A 95 12.44 -9.65 -10.12
C ASP A 95 13.63 -8.68 -10.22
N MET A 96 13.57 -7.71 -11.13
CA MET A 96 14.63 -6.72 -11.34
C MET A 96 14.69 -5.64 -10.25
N TYR A 97 13.54 -5.10 -9.83
CA TYR A 97 13.53 -3.86 -9.03
C TYR A 97 13.11 -4.06 -7.56
N VAL A 98 12.21 -4.99 -7.26
CA VAL A 98 11.55 -5.01 -5.93
C VAL A 98 12.52 -5.42 -4.82
N GLY A 99 13.28 -6.50 -5.00
CA GLY A 99 14.28 -6.93 -4.00
C GLY A 99 15.30 -5.83 -3.67
N PRO A 100 16.04 -5.29 -4.65
CA PRO A 100 17.00 -4.21 -4.43
C PRO A 100 16.37 -2.95 -3.81
N MET A 101 15.18 -2.57 -4.25
CA MET A 101 14.51 -1.36 -3.73
C MET A 101 14.08 -1.51 -2.28
N LEU A 102 13.53 -2.68 -1.91
CA LEU A 102 13.15 -2.98 -0.52
C LEU A 102 14.37 -2.97 0.40
N GLU A 103 15.48 -3.59 -0.02
CA GLU A 103 16.73 -3.58 0.72
C GLU A 103 17.28 -2.16 0.87
N PHE A 104 17.28 -1.37 -0.21
CA PHE A 104 17.72 0.01 -0.19
C PHE A 104 16.89 0.88 0.77
N VAL A 105 15.56 0.79 0.69
CA VAL A 105 14.67 1.54 1.60
C VAL A 105 14.93 1.14 3.05
N ARG A 106 15.08 -0.16 3.33
CA ARG A 106 15.35 -0.68 4.67
C ARG A 106 16.69 -0.22 5.26
N LEU A 107 17.74 -0.17 4.44
CA LEU A 107 19.11 0.09 4.91
C LEU A 107 19.50 1.56 4.85
N GLN A 108 18.95 2.33 3.90
CA GLN A 108 19.42 3.67 3.58
C GLN A 108 18.40 4.78 3.85
N CYS A 109 17.12 4.45 4.05
CA CYS A 109 16.06 5.44 4.22
C CYS A 109 15.38 5.32 5.58
N ASP A 110 14.99 6.47 6.13
CA ASP A 110 14.13 6.53 7.31
C ASP A 110 12.68 6.71 6.86
N GLN A 111 11.78 5.92 7.43
CA GLN A 111 10.36 6.01 7.15
C GLN A 111 9.65 6.85 8.21
N VAL A 112 8.74 7.72 7.78
CA VAL A 112 7.89 8.52 8.69
C VAL A 112 6.95 7.61 9.48
N VAL A 113 6.47 6.55 8.82
CA VAL A 113 5.68 5.46 9.40
C VAL A 113 6.27 4.16 8.90
N VAL A 114 6.53 3.24 9.81
CA VAL A 114 7.07 1.92 9.46
C VAL A 114 6.01 1.16 8.66
N VAL A 115 6.31 0.87 7.39
CA VAL A 115 5.46 0.05 6.54
C VAL A 115 6.08 -1.35 6.42
N PRO A 116 5.35 -2.42 6.80
CA PRO A 116 5.82 -3.77 6.56
C PRO A 116 6.07 -4.02 5.07
N GLU A 117 7.15 -4.73 4.75
CA GLU A 117 7.57 -5.02 3.37
C GLU A 117 6.43 -5.58 2.50
N LEU A 118 5.72 -6.59 3.02
CA LEU A 118 4.61 -7.21 2.30
C LEU A 118 3.45 -6.23 2.06
N SER A 119 3.20 -5.31 2.99
CA SER A 119 2.18 -4.27 2.82
C SER A 119 2.55 -3.28 1.73
N ALA A 120 3.85 -2.92 1.63
CA ALA A 120 4.35 -2.06 0.57
C ALA A 120 4.25 -2.74 -0.81
N VAL A 121 4.60 -4.03 -0.92
CA VAL A 121 4.44 -4.81 -2.16
C VAL A 121 2.96 -5.01 -2.52
N ALA A 122 2.09 -5.24 -1.53
CA ALA A 122 0.65 -5.28 -1.76
C ALA A 122 0.12 -3.95 -2.29
N ALA A 123 0.62 -2.82 -1.80
CA ALA A 123 0.29 -1.50 -2.33
C ALA A 123 0.76 -1.32 -3.79
N LEU A 124 1.95 -1.83 -4.14
CA LEU A 124 2.44 -1.87 -5.53
C LEU A 124 1.48 -2.64 -6.43
N CYS A 125 1.10 -3.87 -6.05
CA CYS A 125 0.16 -4.68 -6.82
C CYS A 125 -1.21 -4.00 -7.00
N LYS A 126 -1.72 -3.34 -5.95
CA LYS A 126 -2.97 -2.56 -6.03
C LYS A 126 -2.84 -1.41 -7.03
N LEU A 127 -1.78 -0.60 -6.92
CA LEU A 127 -1.55 0.51 -7.84
C LEU A 127 -1.40 0.04 -9.28
N LEU A 128 -0.64 -1.03 -9.52
CA LEU A 128 -0.52 -1.63 -10.85
C LEU A 128 -1.88 -2.07 -11.38
N THR A 129 -2.67 -2.78 -10.57
CA THR A 129 -4.03 -3.23 -10.99
C THR A 129 -4.92 -2.07 -11.41
N ILE A 130 -4.85 -0.93 -10.72
CA ILE A 130 -5.66 0.26 -10.99
C ILE A 130 -5.14 1.04 -12.21
N LEU A 131 -3.82 1.11 -12.37
CA LEU A 131 -3.18 2.01 -13.34
C LEU A 131 -2.77 1.32 -14.64
N THR A 132 -2.66 -0.02 -14.68
CA THR A 132 -2.31 -0.75 -15.90
C THR A 132 -3.56 -1.18 -16.68
N THR A 133 -4.37 -0.20 -17.07
CA THR A 133 -5.61 -0.40 -17.84
C THR A 133 -5.37 -0.29 -19.35
N GLU A 134 -6.33 -0.76 -20.17
CA GLU A 134 -6.27 -0.59 -21.63
C GLU A 134 -6.18 0.89 -22.04
N ALA A 135 -6.88 1.77 -21.32
CA ALA A 135 -6.82 3.23 -21.54
C ALA A 135 -5.40 3.79 -21.29
N ASN A 136 -4.64 3.15 -20.41
CA ASN A 136 -3.25 3.47 -20.15
C ASN A 136 -2.28 2.64 -21.02
N GLY A 137 -2.75 2.05 -22.12
CA GLY A 137 -1.94 1.38 -23.14
C GLY A 137 -1.60 -0.09 -22.86
N PHE A 138 -2.22 -0.70 -21.84
CA PHE A 138 -2.05 -2.13 -21.55
C PHE A 138 -3.03 -2.98 -22.34
N VAL A 139 -2.70 -3.24 -23.61
CA VAL A 139 -3.48 -4.09 -24.51
C VAL A 139 -3.01 -5.55 -24.45
N SER A 140 -3.92 -6.48 -24.79
CA SER A 140 -3.63 -7.93 -24.75
C SER A 140 -2.66 -8.40 -25.84
N ASP A 141 -2.69 -7.73 -27.00
CA ASP A 141 -1.83 -8.05 -28.14
C ASP A 141 -1.15 -6.75 -28.64
N PRO A 142 -0.03 -6.34 -28.02
CA PRO A 142 0.65 -5.12 -28.40
C PRO A 142 1.32 -5.26 -29.78
N PRO A 143 1.21 -4.26 -30.65
CA PRO A 143 1.81 -4.32 -31.99
C PRO A 143 3.35 -4.32 -31.95
N ASP A 144 3.95 -3.71 -30.92
CA ASP A 144 5.38 -3.73 -30.66
C ASP A 144 5.64 -4.13 -29.20
N ILE A 145 6.23 -5.31 -29.01
CA ILE A 145 6.55 -5.86 -27.70
C ILE A 145 7.62 -5.02 -27.00
N ASN A 146 8.60 -4.45 -27.71
CA ASN A 146 9.65 -3.64 -27.09
C ASN A 146 9.11 -2.33 -26.55
N GLN A 147 8.22 -1.68 -27.33
CA GLN A 147 7.52 -0.47 -26.87
C GLN A 147 6.61 -0.77 -25.67
N TYR A 148 5.92 -1.91 -25.69
CA TYR A 148 5.12 -2.38 -24.56
C TYR A 148 5.97 -2.62 -23.31
N GLU A 149 7.10 -3.33 -23.41
CA GLU A 149 8.00 -3.57 -22.28
C GLU A 149 8.56 -2.26 -21.72
N TYR A 150 8.97 -1.33 -22.59
CA TYR A 150 9.44 0.00 -22.18
C TYR A 150 8.37 0.75 -21.39
N TYR A 151 7.15 0.78 -21.91
CA TYR A 151 6.06 1.55 -21.31
C TYR A 151 5.52 0.90 -20.03
N ALA A 152 5.44 -0.44 -19.99
CA ALA A 152 5.14 -1.19 -18.78
C ALA A 152 6.16 -0.94 -17.67
N ARG A 153 7.45 -0.80 -18.02
CA ARG A 153 8.50 -0.42 -17.07
C ARG A 153 8.29 0.99 -16.51
N LEU A 154 7.88 1.98 -17.31
CA LEU A 154 7.60 3.33 -16.79
C LEU A 154 6.48 3.31 -15.74
N TRP A 155 5.37 2.64 -16.04
CA TRP A 155 4.27 2.47 -15.09
C TRP A 155 4.68 1.68 -13.85
N PHE A 156 5.52 0.67 -14.02
CA PHE A 156 6.05 -0.10 -12.90
C PHE A 156 6.88 0.78 -11.96
N LEU A 157 7.84 1.54 -12.50
CA LEU A 157 8.67 2.46 -11.72
C LEU A 157 7.81 3.50 -11.00
N PHE A 158 6.82 4.07 -11.70
CA PHE A 158 5.88 5.02 -11.11
C PHE A 158 5.11 4.40 -9.92
N CYS A 159 4.51 3.22 -10.11
CA CYS A 159 3.79 2.54 -9.03
C CYS A 159 4.72 2.15 -7.88
N MET A 160 5.97 1.75 -8.17
CA MET A 160 6.97 1.36 -7.18
C MET A 160 7.40 2.54 -6.30
N ILE A 161 7.64 3.71 -6.90
CA ILE A 161 7.95 4.96 -6.16
C ILE A 161 6.80 5.28 -5.19
N TRP A 162 5.56 5.15 -5.66
CA TRP A 162 4.36 5.48 -4.89
C TRP A 162 3.81 4.35 -4.01
N SER A 163 4.56 3.26 -3.86
CA SER A 163 4.24 2.17 -2.95
C SER A 163 5.40 1.89 -1.99
N LEU A 164 6.49 1.30 -2.48
CA LEU A 164 7.67 0.92 -1.69
C LEU A 164 8.36 2.13 -1.06
N CYS A 165 8.33 3.27 -1.75
CA CYS A 165 9.07 4.45 -1.35
C CYS A 165 8.16 5.54 -0.78
N ALA A 166 6.84 5.34 -0.75
CA ALA A 166 5.88 6.38 -0.38
C ALA A 166 6.05 6.88 1.06
N GLY A 167 6.47 6.00 1.97
CA GLY A 167 6.63 6.27 3.40
C GLY A 167 7.97 6.89 3.81
N VAL A 168 8.93 7.06 2.90
CA VAL A 168 10.24 7.62 3.23
C VAL A 168 10.15 9.11 3.54
N ASN A 169 11.01 9.59 4.45
CA ASN A 169 11.10 11.01 4.77
C ASN A 169 11.73 11.82 3.62
N GLU A 170 11.77 13.15 3.77
CA GLU A 170 12.28 14.07 2.75
C GLU A 170 13.74 13.81 2.35
N ALA A 171 14.60 13.46 3.32
CA ALA A 171 15.99 13.09 3.05
C ALA A 171 16.07 11.75 2.29
N GLY A 172 15.24 10.79 2.65
CA GLY A 172 15.08 9.51 1.99
C GLY A 172 14.60 9.66 0.54
N ARG A 173 13.67 10.59 0.26
CA ARG A 173 13.22 10.87 -1.11
C ARG A 173 14.38 11.26 -2.04
N ARG A 174 15.33 12.06 -1.56
CA ARG A 174 16.54 12.42 -2.35
C ARG A 174 17.46 11.23 -2.60
N LYS A 175 17.61 10.35 -1.60
CA LYS A 175 18.39 9.11 -1.75
C LYS A 175 17.72 8.17 -2.76
N VAL A 176 16.40 7.99 -2.65
CA VAL A 176 15.59 7.20 -3.59
C VAL A 176 15.69 7.75 -5.01
N ASP A 177 15.58 9.07 -5.17
CA ASP A 177 15.75 9.73 -6.46
C ASP A 177 17.09 9.39 -7.12
N THR A 178 18.18 9.53 -6.38
CA THR A 178 19.52 9.21 -6.89
C THR A 178 19.62 7.73 -7.25
N TYR A 179 19.17 6.84 -6.36
CA TYR A 179 19.25 5.39 -6.57
C TYR A 179 18.43 4.92 -7.78
N ILE A 180 17.21 5.43 -7.97
CA ILE A 180 16.37 5.09 -9.12
C ILE A 180 16.98 5.62 -10.41
N ARG A 181 17.56 6.84 -10.41
CA ARG A 181 18.22 7.40 -11.60
C ARG A 181 19.49 6.66 -11.99
N GLU A 182 20.21 6.08 -11.02
CA GLU A 182 21.35 5.19 -11.28
C GLU A 182 20.91 3.86 -11.90
N MET A 183 19.75 3.33 -11.49
CA MET A 183 19.16 2.13 -12.08
C MET A 183 18.57 2.38 -13.47
N GLU A 184 17.88 3.52 -13.66
CA GLU A 184 17.10 3.83 -14.85
C GLU A 184 17.19 5.31 -15.25
N GLY A 185 17.77 5.57 -16.43
CA GLY A 185 17.93 6.92 -16.99
C GLY A 185 16.69 7.48 -17.70
N VAL A 186 15.48 7.08 -17.30
CA VAL A 186 14.22 7.47 -17.97
C VAL A 186 13.61 8.77 -17.47
N PHE A 187 14.01 9.24 -16.28
CA PHE A 187 13.45 10.45 -15.67
C PHE A 187 14.16 11.72 -16.16
N PRO A 188 13.43 12.83 -16.41
CA PRO A 188 14.06 14.12 -16.72
C PRO A 188 14.96 14.61 -15.58
N LEU A 189 16.03 15.36 -15.90
CA LEU A 189 17.09 15.74 -14.95
C LEU A 189 16.71 16.81 -13.92
N LYS A 190 15.59 17.51 -14.12
CA LYS A 190 15.10 18.54 -13.20
C LYS A 190 14.37 17.86 -12.03
N ASP A 191 14.44 18.41 -10.82
CA ASP A 191 13.68 17.94 -9.65
C ASP A 191 13.86 16.43 -9.35
N THR A 192 13.09 15.88 -8.40
CA THR A 192 13.20 14.46 -8.05
C THR A 192 12.23 13.60 -8.87
N VAL A 193 12.44 12.28 -8.88
CA VAL A 193 11.52 11.31 -9.51
C VAL A 193 10.06 11.43 -9.03
N TYR A 194 9.83 12.02 -7.84
CA TYR A 194 8.49 12.22 -7.30
C TYR A 194 7.72 13.36 -8.00
N GLU A 195 8.41 14.25 -8.72
CA GLU A 195 7.81 15.36 -9.46
C GLU A 195 7.29 14.96 -10.84
N TYR A 196 7.37 13.67 -11.18
CA TYR A 196 6.95 13.16 -12.48
C TYR A 196 5.81 12.13 -12.37
N PHE A 197 4.99 12.07 -13.42
CA PHE A 197 3.99 11.03 -13.65
C PHE A 197 4.06 10.51 -15.08
N VAL A 198 3.48 9.34 -15.31
CA VAL A 198 3.44 8.74 -16.66
C VAL A 198 2.30 9.36 -17.44
N ASP A 199 2.63 10.07 -18.52
CA ASP A 199 1.64 10.60 -19.45
C ASP A 199 1.38 9.59 -20.58
N VAL A 200 0.09 9.30 -20.80
CA VAL A 200 -0.35 8.31 -21.79
C VAL A 200 -0.09 8.78 -23.21
N LYS A 201 -0.16 10.09 -23.48
CA LYS A 201 -0.02 10.64 -24.83
C LYS A 201 1.42 10.62 -25.31
N SER A 202 2.34 11.08 -24.46
CA SER A 202 3.77 11.09 -24.73
C SER A 202 4.46 9.75 -24.43
N GLN A 203 3.78 8.84 -23.73
CA GLN A 203 4.32 7.55 -23.27
C GLN A 203 5.64 7.72 -22.49
N ASN A 204 5.73 8.78 -21.69
CA ASN A 204 6.93 9.13 -20.96
C ASN A 204 6.60 9.83 -19.63
N PHE A 205 7.61 10.04 -18.80
CA PHE A 205 7.51 10.83 -17.59
C PHE A 205 7.39 12.33 -17.90
N VAL A 206 6.34 12.96 -17.38
CA VAL A 206 6.05 14.39 -17.50
C VAL A 206 5.91 15.01 -16.11
N SER A 207 6.32 16.26 -15.96
CA SER A 207 6.25 16.98 -14.69
C SER A 207 4.80 17.19 -14.26
N TRP A 208 4.51 16.95 -12.98
CA TRP A 208 3.23 17.31 -12.36
C TRP A 208 2.90 18.81 -12.45
N GLU A 209 3.88 19.67 -12.69
CA GLU A 209 3.64 21.11 -12.94
C GLU A 209 2.69 21.35 -14.11
N VAL A 210 2.60 20.43 -15.08
CA VAL A 210 1.70 20.54 -16.24
C VAL A 210 0.22 20.43 -15.85
N GLU A 211 -0.08 19.72 -14.75
CA GLU A 211 -1.44 19.60 -14.21
C GLU A 211 -1.87 20.83 -13.40
N LEU A 212 -0.94 21.75 -13.09
CA LEU A 212 -1.28 23.01 -12.47
C LEU A 212 -1.89 23.96 -13.50
N SER A 213 -3.14 24.33 -13.29
CA SER A 213 -3.80 25.34 -14.12
C SER A 213 -3.09 26.69 -13.99
N SER A 214 -2.52 27.17 -15.09
CA SER A 214 -1.94 28.51 -15.18
C SER A 214 -2.98 29.64 -15.05
N SER A 215 -4.28 29.30 -15.11
CA SER A 215 -5.39 30.23 -15.01
C SER A 215 -6.11 30.19 -13.65
N TRP A 216 -5.58 29.47 -12.65
CA TRP A 216 -6.19 29.40 -11.33
C TRP A 216 -6.36 30.80 -10.72
N ARG A 217 -7.57 31.08 -10.21
CA ARG A 217 -7.91 32.29 -9.47
C ARG A 217 -8.71 31.92 -8.23
N TYR A 218 -8.44 32.61 -7.13
CA TYR A 218 -9.26 32.47 -5.94
C TYR A 218 -10.62 33.13 -6.16
N ASP A 219 -11.65 32.54 -5.54
CA ASP A 219 -12.98 33.14 -5.47
C ASP A 219 -13.01 34.18 -4.34
N PRO A 220 -13.25 35.47 -4.62
CA PRO A 220 -13.34 36.51 -3.59
C PRO A 220 -14.50 36.33 -2.61
N GLU A 221 -15.54 35.56 -2.96
CA GLU A 221 -16.70 35.32 -2.11
C GLU A 221 -16.46 34.20 -1.08
N LEU A 222 -15.44 33.36 -1.28
CA LEU A 222 -15.09 32.31 -0.33
C LEU A 222 -14.40 32.89 0.92
N PRO A 223 -14.79 32.45 2.13
CA PRO A 223 -14.05 32.79 3.34
C PRO A 223 -12.58 32.38 3.21
N PHE A 224 -11.66 33.24 3.67
CA PHE A 224 -10.21 33.04 3.53
C PHE A 224 -9.73 31.64 3.95
N PHE A 225 -10.29 31.09 5.03
CA PHE A 225 -9.93 29.76 5.55
C PHE A 225 -10.41 28.57 4.69
N LYS A 226 -11.24 28.81 3.67
CA LYS A 226 -11.68 27.81 2.69
C LYS A 226 -10.91 27.87 1.37
N ILE A 227 -10.11 28.92 1.14
CA ILE A 227 -9.35 29.06 -0.10
C ILE A 227 -8.19 28.07 -0.08
N VAL A 228 -8.19 27.12 -1.02
CA VAL A 228 -7.09 26.16 -1.21
C VAL A 228 -6.40 26.47 -2.53
N VAL A 229 -5.10 26.76 -2.46
CA VAL A 229 -4.26 26.96 -3.65
C VAL A 229 -3.74 25.59 -4.10
N PRO A 230 -4.05 25.14 -5.33
CA PRO A 230 -3.50 23.90 -5.85
C PRO A 230 -1.98 24.00 -5.95
N THR A 231 -1.29 23.07 -5.30
CA THR A 231 0.16 22.87 -5.46
C THR A 231 0.42 21.53 -6.13
N VAL A 232 1.64 21.33 -6.61
CA VAL A 232 2.08 20.03 -7.15
C VAL A 232 1.78 18.90 -6.16
N ASP A 233 2.03 19.12 -4.86
CA ASP A 233 1.74 18.14 -3.82
C ASP A 233 0.25 17.83 -3.72
N SER A 234 -0.61 18.87 -3.71
CA SER A 234 -2.06 18.67 -3.64
C SER A 234 -2.58 17.84 -4.80
N VAL A 235 -2.20 18.18 -6.03
CA VAL A 235 -2.61 17.45 -7.25
C VAL A 235 -2.15 16.00 -7.21
N ARG A 236 -0.91 15.78 -6.81
CA ARG A 236 -0.29 14.46 -6.73
C ARG A 236 -0.97 13.56 -5.72
N TYR A 237 -1.19 14.06 -4.49
CA TYR A 237 -1.88 13.30 -3.45
C TYR A 237 -3.37 13.08 -3.78
N GLU A 238 -4.02 14.05 -4.40
CA GLU A 238 -5.39 13.92 -4.90
C GLU A 238 -5.49 12.85 -6.00
N TYR A 239 -4.51 12.77 -6.90
CA TYR A 239 -4.44 11.71 -7.92
C TYR A 239 -4.41 10.31 -7.31
N PHE A 240 -3.48 10.04 -6.38
CA PHE A 240 -3.40 8.70 -5.77
C PHE A 240 -4.61 8.39 -4.90
N THR A 241 -5.05 9.36 -4.11
CA THR A 241 -6.19 9.18 -3.19
C THR A 241 -7.46 8.90 -3.98
N SER A 242 -7.75 9.66 -5.04
CA SER A 242 -8.91 9.44 -5.89
C SER A 242 -8.88 8.08 -6.58
N LYS A 243 -7.74 7.68 -7.15
CA LYS A 243 -7.60 6.38 -7.84
C LYS A 243 -7.76 5.19 -6.90
N LEU A 244 -7.18 5.26 -5.70
CA LEU A 244 -7.29 4.20 -4.70
C LEU A 244 -8.71 4.11 -4.13
N LEU A 245 -9.34 5.25 -3.80
CA LEU A 245 -10.70 5.27 -3.27
C LEU A 245 -11.73 4.84 -4.31
N ALA A 246 -11.57 5.22 -5.59
CA ALA A 246 -12.42 4.74 -6.67
C ALA A 246 -12.37 3.21 -6.83
N ALA A 247 -11.24 2.58 -6.48
CA ALA A 247 -11.08 1.13 -6.45
C ALA A 247 -11.43 0.51 -5.07
N SER A 248 -12.07 1.27 -4.17
CA SER A 248 -12.43 0.84 -2.81
C SER A 248 -11.24 0.38 -1.97
N HIS A 249 -10.07 0.96 -2.19
CA HIS A 249 -8.89 0.72 -1.36
C HIS A 249 -8.71 1.85 -0.33
N PRO A 250 -8.61 1.52 0.98
CA PRO A 250 -8.40 2.53 2.01
C PRO A 250 -7.03 3.19 1.87
N VAL A 251 -6.96 4.48 2.17
CA VAL A 251 -5.75 5.30 2.06
C VAL A 251 -5.43 5.96 3.40
N LEU A 252 -4.16 5.94 3.79
CA LEU A 252 -3.66 6.67 4.96
C LEU A 252 -2.77 7.83 4.50
N LEU A 253 -3.19 9.06 4.77
CA LEU A 253 -2.40 10.26 4.51
C LEU A 253 -1.63 10.67 5.76
N VAL A 254 -0.30 10.69 5.68
CA VAL A 254 0.59 10.99 6.81
C VAL A 254 1.39 12.27 6.54
N GLY A 255 1.63 13.07 7.58
CA GLY A 255 2.44 14.28 7.51
C GLY A 255 2.20 15.20 8.70
N VAL A 256 3.05 16.22 8.87
CA VAL A 256 2.98 17.15 10.01
C VAL A 256 1.66 17.94 10.05
N VAL A 257 1.28 18.46 11.22
CA VAL A 257 0.03 19.22 11.38
C VAL A 257 0.03 20.45 10.46
N GLY A 258 -1.11 20.74 9.83
CA GLY A 258 -1.27 21.90 8.94
C GLY A 258 -0.88 21.71 7.48
N THR A 259 -0.48 20.51 7.04
CA THR A 259 -0.08 20.25 5.63
C THR A 259 -1.23 19.94 4.66
N GLY A 260 -2.45 20.36 4.97
CA GLY A 260 -3.59 20.20 4.04
C GLY A 260 -4.13 18.78 3.86
N LYS A 261 -3.64 17.77 4.58
CA LYS A 261 -4.10 16.35 4.47
C LYS A 261 -5.62 16.19 4.53
N THR A 262 -6.24 16.80 5.54
CA THR A 262 -7.70 16.75 5.74
C THR A 262 -8.44 17.46 4.62
N SER A 263 -7.88 18.57 4.11
CA SER A 263 -8.45 19.29 2.96
C SER A 263 -8.38 18.44 1.68
N THR A 264 -7.26 17.78 1.40
CA THR A 264 -7.12 16.86 0.27
C THR A 264 -8.12 15.70 0.38
N ALA A 265 -8.24 15.08 1.56
CA ALA A 265 -9.20 14.00 1.77
C ALA A 265 -10.65 14.47 1.52
N HIS A 266 -11.04 15.63 2.04
CA HIS A 266 -12.38 16.18 1.78
C HIS A 266 -12.60 16.57 0.32
N SER A 267 -11.59 17.15 -0.36
CA SER A 267 -11.65 17.49 -1.79
C SER A 267 -11.97 16.25 -2.63
N VAL A 268 -11.19 15.18 -2.42
CA VAL A 268 -11.39 13.91 -3.12
C VAL A 268 -12.77 13.35 -2.84
N LEU A 269 -13.20 13.30 -1.57
CA LEU A 269 -14.51 12.76 -1.19
C LEU A 269 -15.67 13.56 -1.80
N GLN A 270 -15.57 14.88 -1.90
CA GLN A 270 -16.59 15.73 -2.55
C GLN A 270 -16.62 15.56 -4.07
N GLY A 271 -15.52 15.11 -4.68
CA GLY A 271 -15.43 14.82 -6.10
C GLY A 271 -15.85 13.41 -6.49
N LEU A 272 -16.16 12.54 -5.52
CA LEU A 272 -16.73 11.22 -5.77
C LEU A 272 -18.25 11.32 -5.96
N ASP A 273 -18.81 10.46 -6.81
CA ASP A 273 -20.26 10.40 -7.02
C ASP A 273 -20.98 9.97 -5.72
N ASP A 274 -22.19 10.51 -5.48
CA ASP A 274 -23.01 10.26 -4.28
C ASP A 274 -23.58 8.82 -4.17
N THR A 275 -23.09 7.87 -4.97
CA THR A 275 -23.69 6.53 -5.16
C THR A 275 -23.00 5.42 -4.39
#